data_AF-A0AAW0HNA2-F1
#
_entry.id   AF-A0AAW0HNA2-F1
#
_cell.length_a   1.000
_cell.length_b   1.000
_cell.length_c   1.000
_cell.angle_alpha   90.00
_cell.angle_beta   90.00
_cell.angle_gamma   90.00
#
_symmetry.space_group_name_H-M   'P 1'
#
loop_
_entity.id
_entity.type
_entity.pdbx_description
1 polymer ?
#
loop_
_entity_poly.entity_id
_entity_poly.type
_entity_poly.pdbx_seq_one_letter_code
_entity_poly.pdbx_strand_id
1 'polypeptide(L)'
;MGALDKSQTAQAKDYENAIKFYSQAIELNPNNAIYYGNRSLAYLRTECYGYALGDATRAIELDKKYIKGYYRRAASNMALGKFRAALRDYETVSRASGMGQLPVP
;
A
#
# COMPACT_ATOMS: atom_id res chain seq x y z
N MET A 1 10.48 23.47 -19.89
CA MET A 1 10.58 22.05 -19.47
C MET A 1 11.03 21.86 -18.01
N GLY A 2 10.97 22.87 -17.11
CA GLY A 2 11.70 22.85 -15.82
C GLY A 2 10.89 22.85 -14.51
N ALA A 3 9.56 22.72 -14.55
CA ALA A 3 8.71 22.74 -13.35
C ALA A 3 8.12 21.38 -12.96
N LEU A 4 7.99 20.45 -13.91
CA LEU A 4 7.45 19.11 -13.68
C LEU A 4 8.45 18.17 -12.98
N ASP A 5 9.75 18.38 -13.19
CA ASP A 5 10.80 17.51 -12.66
C ASP A 5 11.12 17.77 -11.17
N LYS A 6 11.07 19.03 -10.73
CA LYS A 6 11.38 19.41 -9.32
C LYS A 6 10.33 18.91 -8.33
N SER A 7 9.05 18.90 -8.71
CA SER A 7 7.97 18.42 -7.84
C SER A 7 7.95 16.90 -7.73
N GLN A 8 8.39 16.21 -8.79
CA GLN A 8 8.50 14.75 -8.84
C GLN A 8 9.68 14.26 -8.01
N THR A 9 10.82 14.95 -8.05
CA THR A 9 11.98 14.67 -7.19
C THR A 9 11.72 15.00 -5.71
N ALA A 10 11.03 16.11 -5.41
CA ALA A 10 10.67 16.44 -4.03
C ALA A 10 9.75 15.38 -3.40
N GLN A 11 8.70 14.97 -4.12
CA GLN A 11 7.80 13.92 -3.65
C GLN A 11 8.49 12.57 -3.49
N ALA A 12 9.36 12.17 -4.43
CA ALA A 12 10.15 10.95 -4.31
C ALA A 12 11.01 10.96 -3.04
N LYS A 13 11.67 12.10 -2.75
CA LYS A 13 12.46 12.29 -1.53
C LYS A 13 11.63 12.18 -0.26
N ASP A 14 10.41 12.71 -0.27
CA ASP A 14 9.48 12.58 0.86
C ASP A 14 9.07 11.12 1.11
N TYR A 15 8.86 10.34 0.04
CA TYR A 15 8.58 8.91 0.18
C TYR A 15 9.79 8.11 0.68
N GLU A 16 11.01 8.43 0.24
CA GLU A 16 12.23 7.81 0.79
C GLU A 16 12.40 8.10 2.28
N ASN A 17 12.14 9.34 2.70
CA ASN A 17 12.16 9.71 4.12
C ASN A 17 11.07 8.97 4.90
N ALA A 18 9.88 8.82 4.33
CA ALA A 18 8.81 8.03 4.93
C ALA A 18 9.21 6.55 5.08
N ILE A 19 9.89 5.96 4.09
CA ILE A 19 10.41 4.58 4.18
C ILE A 19 11.37 4.45 5.36
N LYS A 20 12.32 5.37 5.52
CA LYS A 20 13.27 5.37 6.64
C LYS A 20 12.55 5.51 7.98
N PHE A 21 11.66 6.49 8.10
CA PHE A 21 10.89 6.74 9.31
C PHE A 21 10.07 5.51 9.74
N TYR A 22 9.31 4.91 8.83
CA TYR A 22 8.51 3.73 9.17
C TYR A 22 9.36 2.49 9.43
N SER A 23 10.56 2.39 8.85
CA SER A 23 11.48 1.28 9.16
C SER A 23 11.95 1.36 10.61
N GLN A 24 12.34 2.55 11.08
CA GLN A 24 12.67 2.78 12.49
C GLN A 24 11.46 2.55 13.41
N ALA A 25 10.27 3.00 13.00
CA ALA A 25 9.05 2.79 13.78
C ALA A 25 8.70 1.29 13.91
N ILE A 26 8.96 0.48 12.87
CA ILE A 26 8.78 -0.98 12.88
C ILE A 26 9.79 -1.67 13.79
N GLU A 27 11.05 -1.22 13.82
CA GLU A 27 12.05 -1.73 14.77
C GLU A 27 11.61 -1.52 16.22
N LEU A 28 11.02 -0.36 16.53
CA LEU A 28 10.52 -0.04 17.87
C LEU A 28 9.20 -0.75 18.22
N ASN A 29 8.30 -0.93 17.24
CA ASN A 29 7.02 -1.59 17.43
C ASN A 29 6.65 -2.43 16.20
N PRO A 30 7.09 -3.70 16.14
CA PRO A 30 6.94 -4.55 14.97
C PRO A 30 5.51 -5.10 14.78
N ASN A 31 4.60 -4.84 15.71
CA ASN A 31 3.23 -5.36 15.70
C ASN A 31 2.19 -4.29 15.29
N ASN A 32 2.63 -3.09 14.91
CA ASN A 32 1.72 -2.04 14.47
C ASN A 32 1.46 -2.14 12.95
N ALA A 33 0.28 -2.63 12.58
CA ALA A 33 -0.16 -2.76 11.19
C ALA A 33 -0.08 -1.45 10.37
N ILE A 34 -0.29 -0.30 11.03
CA ILE A 34 -0.30 1.01 10.36
C ILE A 34 1.08 1.35 9.81
N TYR A 35 2.17 0.99 10.50
CA TYR A 35 3.52 1.30 10.04
C TYR A 35 3.87 0.56 8.75
N TYR A 36 3.55 -0.75 8.69
CA TYR A 36 3.71 -1.51 7.45
C TYR A 36 2.79 -0.96 6.34
N GLY A 37 1.54 -0.62 6.66
CA GLY A 37 0.60 -0.03 5.68
C GLY A 37 1.09 1.28 5.06
N ASN A 38 1.69 2.15 5.87
CA ASN A 38 2.23 3.43 5.39
C ASN A 38 3.57 3.27 4.68
N ARG A 39 4.45 2.36 5.13
CA ARG A 39 5.69 2.05 4.42
C ARG A 39 5.41 1.39 3.06
N SER A 40 4.40 0.53 2.98
CA SER A 40 3.89 -0.02 1.73
C SER A 40 3.44 1.07 0.75
N LEU A 41 2.72 2.10 1.21
CA LEU A 41 2.37 3.26 0.38
C LEU A 41 3.62 3.94 -0.17
N ALA A 42 4.60 4.19 0.68
CA ALA A 42 5.81 4.87 0.27
C ALA A 42 6.57 4.05 -0.80
N TYR A 43 6.67 2.73 -0.60
CA TYR A 43 7.22 1.82 -1.62
C TYR A 43 6.42 1.80 -2.93
N LEU A 44 5.08 1.89 -2.90
CA LEU A 44 4.28 2.02 -4.12
C LEU A 44 4.64 3.29 -4.89
N ARG A 45 4.87 4.40 -4.18
CA ARG A 45 5.18 5.71 -4.78
C ARG A 45 6.62 5.83 -5.28
N THR A 46 7.51 4.95 -4.81
CA THR A 46 8.88 4.80 -5.31
C THR A 46 9.04 3.55 -6.19
N GLU A 47 7.94 3.02 -6.71
CA GLU A 47 7.89 1.88 -7.64
C GLU A 47 8.53 0.58 -7.13
N CYS A 48 8.74 0.48 -5.83
CA CYS A 48 9.30 -0.68 -5.12
C CYS A 48 8.20 -1.71 -4.82
N TYR A 49 7.49 -2.18 -5.85
CA TYR A 49 6.22 -2.90 -5.70
C TYR A 49 6.33 -4.23 -4.94
N GLY A 50 7.47 -4.92 -5.02
CA GLY A 50 7.71 -6.15 -4.26
C GLY A 50 7.75 -5.91 -2.75
N TYR A 51 8.46 -4.86 -2.31
CA TYR A 51 8.51 -4.44 -0.90
C TYR A 51 7.14 -3.93 -0.45
N ALA A 52 6.45 -3.16 -1.30
CA ALA A 52 5.10 -2.71 -1.00
C ALA A 52 4.13 -3.88 -0.76
N LEU A 53 4.21 -4.93 -1.58
CA LEU A 53 3.39 -6.13 -1.42
C LEU A 53 3.67 -6.85 -0.10
N GLY A 54 4.95 -6.98 0.28
CA GLY A 54 5.36 -7.60 1.54
C GLY A 54 4.80 -6.86 2.75
N ASP A 55 5.01 -5.54 2.80
CA ASP A 55 4.50 -4.70 3.88
C ASP A 55 2.98 -4.67 3.94
N ALA A 56 2.28 -4.59 2.81
CA ALA A 56 0.83 -4.63 2.79
C ALA A 56 0.29 -5.98 3.31
N THR A 57 0.95 -7.08 2.96
CA THR A 57 0.60 -8.42 3.47
C THR A 57 0.80 -8.48 4.97
N ARG A 58 1.94 -7.98 5.48
CA ARG A 58 2.22 -7.94 6.91
C ARG A 58 1.23 -7.07 7.68
N ALA A 59 0.82 -5.94 7.13
CA ALA A 59 -0.20 -5.09 7.73
C ALA A 59 -1.54 -5.84 7.92
N ILE A 60 -1.96 -6.62 6.92
CA ILE A 60 -3.20 -7.43 6.97
C ILE A 60 -3.08 -8.61 7.96
N GLU A 61 -1.90 -9.24 8.04
CA GLU A 61 -1.64 -10.30 9.02
C GLU A 61 -1.77 -9.79 10.46
N LEU A 62 -1.26 -8.58 10.73
CA LEU A 62 -1.32 -7.94 12.04
C LEU A 62 -2.72 -7.44 12.37
N ASP A 63 -3.43 -6.84 11.40
CA ASP A 63 -4.81 -6.39 11.57
C ASP A 63 -5.65 -6.67 10.31
N LYS A 64 -6.46 -7.73 10.38
CA LYS A 64 -7.39 -8.13 9.32
C LYS A 64 -8.52 -7.14 9.09
N LYS A 65 -8.74 -6.17 9.98
CA LYS A 65 -9.74 -5.11 9.81
C LYS A 65 -9.15 -3.86 9.16
N TYR A 66 -7.83 -3.82 8.95
CA TYR A 66 -7.16 -2.67 8.36
C TYR A 66 -7.38 -2.61 6.83
N ILE A 67 -8.52 -2.06 6.41
CA ILE A 67 -8.94 -1.98 5.00
C ILE A 67 -7.91 -1.32 4.09
N LYS A 68 -7.17 -0.32 4.59
CA LYS A 68 -6.08 0.31 3.83
C LYS A 68 -4.99 -0.71 3.46
N GLY A 69 -4.71 -1.71 4.30
CA GLY A 69 -3.78 -2.80 3.99
C GLY A 69 -4.20 -3.59 2.76
N TYR A 70 -5.48 -3.97 2.67
CA TYR A 70 -6.05 -4.64 1.49
C TYR A 70 -5.92 -3.78 0.24
N TYR A 71 -6.25 -2.48 0.32
CA TYR A 71 -6.07 -1.57 -0.80
C TYR A 71 -4.60 -1.48 -1.27
N ARG A 72 -3.64 -1.40 -0.33
CA ARG A 72 -2.21 -1.37 -0.65
C ARG A 72 -1.74 -2.67 -1.29
N ARG A 73 -2.22 -3.82 -0.80
CA ARG A 73 -1.89 -5.14 -1.36
C ARG A 73 -2.47 -5.29 -2.77
N ALA A 74 -3.70 -4.80 -2.98
CA ALA A 74 -4.33 -4.76 -4.30
C ALA A 74 -3.51 -3.93 -5.29
N ALA A 75 -3.15 -2.69 -4.92
CA ALA A 75 -2.34 -1.81 -5.76
C ALA A 75 -0.95 -2.40 -6.06
N SER A 76 -0.31 -3.04 -5.08
CA SER A 76 0.99 -3.69 -5.27
C SER A 76 0.89 -4.87 -6.23
N ASN A 77 -0.14 -5.70 -6.09
CA ASN A 77 -0.42 -6.79 -7.03
C ASN A 77 -0.74 -6.28 -8.43
N MET A 78 -1.49 -5.18 -8.55
CA MET A 78 -1.81 -4.55 -9.83
C MET A 78 -0.54 -4.10 -10.56
N ALA A 79 0.35 -3.40 -9.85
CA ALA A 79 1.63 -2.94 -10.39
C ALA A 79 2.58 -4.09 -10.79
N LEU A 80 2.45 -5.25 -10.12
CA LEU A 80 3.19 -6.48 -10.44
C LEU A 80 2.50 -7.35 -11.51
N GLY A 81 1.39 -6.91 -12.12
CA GLY A 81 0.63 -7.69 -13.11
C GLY A 81 -0.18 -8.86 -12.54
N LYS A 82 -0.31 -8.97 -11.22
CA LYS A 82 -1.04 -10.03 -10.50
C LYS A 82 -2.53 -9.69 -10.38
N PHE A 83 -3.20 -9.48 -11.52
CA PHE A 83 -4.56 -8.93 -11.61
C PHE A 83 -5.61 -9.71 -10.81
N ARG A 84 -5.59 -11.05 -10.84
CA ARG A 84 -6.53 -11.88 -10.06
C ARG A 84 -6.37 -11.71 -8.55
N ALA A 85 -5.15 -11.46 -8.07
CA ALA A 85 -4.91 -11.20 -6.66
C ALA A 85 -5.38 -9.78 -6.30
N ALA A 86 -5.10 -8.79 -7.15
CA ALA A 86 -5.56 -7.43 -6.96
C ALA A 86 -7.09 -7.32 -6.89
N LEU A 87 -7.81 -7.98 -7.81
CA LEU A 87 -9.27 -7.95 -7.86
C LEU A 87 -9.91 -8.43 -6.54
N ARG A 88 -9.44 -9.55 -5.99
CA ARG A 88 -9.94 -10.11 -4.72
C ARG A 88 -9.81 -9.13 -3.55
N ASP A 89 -8.68 -8.43 -3.48
CA ASP A 89 -8.46 -7.42 -2.45
C ASP A 89 -9.32 -6.17 -2.68
N TYR A 90 -9.49 -5.72 -3.94
CA TYR A 90 -10.39 -4.61 -4.25
C TYR A 90 -11.87 -4.91 -3.96
N GLU A 91 -12.33 -6.13 -4.21
CA GLU A 91 -13.67 -6.57 -3.80
C GLU A 91 -13.85 -6.50 -2.29
N THR A 92 -12.83 -6.89 -1.53
CA THR A 92 -12.82 -6.79 -0.07
C THR A 92 -12.94 -5.34 0.38
N VAL A 93 -12.18 -4.43 -0.25
CA VAL A 93 -12.24 -2.98 0.02
C VAL A 93 -13.63 -2.42 -0.31
N SER A 94 -14.19 -2.75 -1.47
CA SER A 94 -15.52 -2.27 -1.92
C SER A 94 -16.64 -2.71 -0.97
N ARG A 95 -16.61 -3.98 -0.54
CA ARG A 95 -17.54 -4.52 0.45
C ARG A 95 -17.45 -3.79 1.78
N ALA A 96 -16.23 -3.49 2.24
CA ALA A 96 -16.02 -2.76 3.49
C ALA A 96 -16.48 -1.28 3.41
N SER A 97 -16.43 -0.66 2.23
CA SER A 97 -16.90 0.71 1.99
C SER A 97 -18.41 0.81 1.74
N GLY A 98 -19.17 -0.28 1.78
CA GLY A 98 -20.61 -0.27 1.56
C GLY A 98 -21.05 -0.18 0.10
N MET A 99 -20.12 -0.26 -0.87
CA MET A 99 -20.41 -0.25 -2.31
C MET A 99 -20.57 -1.68 -2.89
N GLY A 100 -20.99 -2.62 -2.05
CA GLY A 100 -20.88 -4.06 -2.29
C GLY A 100 -22.12 -4.78 -2.82
N GLN A 101 -23.05 -4.10 -3.51
CA GLN A 101 -24.07 -4.77 -4.33
C GLN A 101 -24.22 -4.03 -5.65
N LEU A 102 -23.39 -4.39 -6.64
CA LEU A 102 -23.86 -4.38 -8.01
C LEU A 102 -24.11 -5.85 -8.39
N PRO A 103 -25.34 -6.22 -8.77
CA PRO A 103 -25.59 -7.54 -9.30
C PRO A 103 -24.73 -7.71 -10.55
N VAL A 104 -23.84 -8.70 -10.52
CA VAL A 104 -23.20 -9.19 -11.74
C VAL A 104 -24.26 -10.02 -12.46
N PRO A 105 -24.61 -9.71 -13.73
CA PRO A 105 -25.58 -10.49 -14.49
C PRO A 105 -25.15 -11.94 -14.70
#